data_AF-A0A6I3KB28-F1
#
_entry.id   AF-A0A6I3KB28-F1
#
_cell.length_a   1.000
_cell.length_b   1.000
_cell.length_c   1.000
_cell.angle_alpha   90.00
_cell.angle_beta   90.00
_cell.angle_gamma   90.00
#
_symmetry.space_group_name_H-M   'P 1'
#
loop_
_entity.id
_entity.type
_entity.pdbx_description
1 polymer ?
#
loop_
_entity_poly.entity_id
_entity_poly.type
_entity_poly.pdbx_seq_one_letter_code
_entity_poly.pdbx_strand_id
1 'polypeptide(L)'
;MMQAVRQDAAENKQAIVAAARQLLISEGPGASMRSIAKKAGVGVATVSRHFPERLSLIDAVTGAEVAHIKEEVDSHLQGFDEDPEGTWRDIIHRIAGLNFAAVVQAAAAEVNTASFSDNDVQKVAAQRTAELKSIYQPIIEPARQAGLCPDSLTPLELHIDIGLITRPAPGALANIERLSEIQTRLIDTLLDGFKAQARAD
;
A
#
# COMPACT_ATOMS: atom_id res chain seq x y z
N MET A 1 -13.54 -32.92 8.21
CA MET A 1 -12.64 -32.93 7.04
C MET A 1 -12.78 -31.69 6.15
N MET A 2 -13.99 -31.30 5.70
CA MET A 2 -14.16 -30.18 4.74
C MET A 2 -13.81 -28.79 5.30
N GLN A 3 -13.90 -28.57 6.62
CA GLN A 3 -13.49 -27.31 7.27
C GLN A 3 -11.96 -27.18 7.37
N ALA A 4 -11.25 -28.25 7.74
CA ALA A 4 -9.78 -28.25 7.82
C ALA A 4 -9.14 -27.95 6.46
N VAL A 5 -9.61 -28.58 5.38
CA VAL A 5 -9.09 -28.31 4.02
C VAL A 5 -9.35 -26.86 3.57
N ARG A 6 -10.47 -26.25 3.97
CA ARG A 6 -10.76 -24.84 3.67
C ARG A 6 -9.88 -23.89 4.49
N GLN A 7 -9.63 -24.23 5.74
CA GLN A 7 -8.72 -23.49 6.61
C GLN A 7 -7.29 -23.54 6.05
N ASP A 8 -6.79 -24.73 5.71
CA ASP A 8 -5.48 -24.91 5.08
C ASP A 8 -5.37 -24.12 3.76
N ALA A 9 -6.44 -24.10 2.95
CA ALA A 9 -6.47 -23.33 1.72
C ALA A 9 -6.43 -21.81 1.95
N ALA A 10 -7.10 -21.30 2.99
CA ALA A 10 -7.08 -19.89 3.36
C ALA A 10 -5.71 -19.48 3.92
N GLU A 11 -5.14 -20.28 4.81
CA GLU A 11 -3.80 -20.08 5.39
C GLU A 11 -2.72 -20.09 4.30
N ASN A 12 -2.78 -21.05 3.37
CA ASN A 12 -1.87 -21.09 2.22
C ASN A 12 -2.00 -19.85 1.35
N LYS A 13 -3.23 -19.39 1.07
CA LYS A 13 -3.45 -18.16 0.29
C LYS A 13 -2.81 -16.95 0.98
N GLN A 14 -3.01 -16.79 2.29
CA GLN A 14 -2.42 -15.71 3.08
C GLN A 14 -0.89 -15.79 3.09
N ALA A 15 -0.32 -16.99 3.31
CA ALA A 15 1.13 -17.20 3.27
C ALA A 15 1.75 -16.83 1.92
N ILE A 16 1.07 -17.19 0.82
CA ILE A 16 1.50 -16.82 -0.54
C ILE A 16 1.47 -15.30 -0.74
N VAL A 17 0.38 -14.63 -0.34
CA VAL A 17 0.24 -13.17 -0.47
C VAL A 17 1.30 -12.44 0.36
N ALA A 18 1.53 -12.86 1.61
CA ALA A 18 2.55 -12.29 2.48
C ALA A 18 3.97 -12.49 1.91
N ALA A 19 4.27 -13.69 1.40
CA ALA A 19 5.55 -13.97 0.76
C ALA A 19 5.76 -13.15 -0.51
N ALA A 20 4.72 -13.01 -1.34
CA ALA A 20 4.74 -12.19 -2.53
C ALA A 20 5.00 -10.72 -2.19
N ARG A 21 4.26 -10.15 -1.24
CA ARG A 21 4.46 -8.78 -0.74
C ARG A 21 5.93 -8.54 -0.37
N GLN A 22 6.48 -9.40 0.47
CA GLN A 22 7.86 -9.26 0.94
C GLN A 22 8.88 -9.29 -0.21
N LEU A 23 8.69 -10.21 -1.17
CA LEU A 23 9.59 -10.29 -2.34
C LEU A 23 9.43 -9.13 -3.30
N LEU A 24 8.23 -8.60 -3.48
CA LEU A 24 8.01 -7.40 -4.30
C LEU A 24 8.68 -6.17 -3.67
N ILE A 25 8.67 -6.07 -2.33
CA ILE A 25 9.39 -5.00 -1.62
C ILE A 25 10.91 -5.16 -1.75
N SER A 26 11.44 -6.38 -1.60
CA SER A 26 12.89 -6.61 -1.57
C SER A 26 13.55 -6.77 -2.95
N GLU A 27 12.88 -7.43 -3.89
CA GLU A 27 13.41 -7.78 -5.23
C GLU A 27 12.71 -6.98 -6.36
N GLY A 28 11.65 -6.24 -6.05
CA GLY A 28 10.89 -5.47 -7.05
C GLY A 28 9.98 -6.34 -7.93
N PRO A 29 9.52 -5.80 -9.08
CA PRO A 29 8.56 -6.47 -9.98
C PRO A 29 9.06 -7.81 -10.54
N GLY A 30 10.37 -8.09 -10.51
CA GLY A 30 10.98 -9.29 -11.08
C GLY A 30 10.83 -10.57 -10.26
N ALA A 31 10.27 -10.52 -9.04
CA ALA A 31 10.16 -11.66 -8.14
C ALA A 31 9.38 -12.82 -8.78
N SER A 32 10.00 -14.00 -8.98
CA SER A 32 9.37 -15.13 -9.68
C SER A 32 8.29 -15.86 -8.84
N MET A 33 7.33 -16.51 -9.51
CA MET A 33 6.35 -17.39 -8.82
C MET A 33 7.03 -18.53 -8.03
N ARG A 34 8.22 -18.98 -8.47
CA ARG A 34 9.00 -20.02 -7.78
C ARG A 34 9.63 -19.51 -6.49
N SER A 35 10.21 -18.30 -6.50
CA SER A 35 10.75 -17.69 -5.28
C SER A 35 9.64 -17.40 -4.26
N ILE A 36 8.47 -16.96 -4.74
CA ILE A 36 7.27 -16.77 -3.91
C ILE A 36 6.84 -18.10 -3.26
N ALA A 37 6.70 -19.17 -4.03
CA ALA A 37 6.34 -20.48 -3.50
C ALA A 37 7.32 -20.96 -2.41
N LYS A 38 8.64 -20.87 -2.71
CA LYS A 38 9.70 -21.23 -1.77
C LYS A 38 9.61 -20.43 -0.47
N LYS A 39 9.40 -19.12 -0.56
CA LYS A 39 9.31 -18.24 0.62
C LYS A 39 8.03 -18.45 1.43
N ALA A 40 6.93 -18.76 0.76
CA ALA A 40 5.66 -19.13 1.40
C ALA A 40 5.68 -20.53 2.04
N GLY A 41 6.73 -21.33 1.81
CA GLY A 41 6.80 -22.70 2.30
C GLY A 41 5.84 -23.67 1.59
N VAL A 42 5.35 -23.31 0.40
CA VAL A 42 4.38 -24.12 -0.37
C VAL A 42 4.95 -24.58 -1.72
N GLY A 43 4.33 -25.59 -2.31
CA GLY A 43 4.68 -26.05 -3.66
C GLY A 43 4.23 -25.07 -4.75
N VAL A 44 4.96 -24.99 -5.85
CA VAL A 44 4.58 -24.14 -7.02
C VAL A 44 3.20 -24.51 -7.55
N ALA A 45 2.85 -25.80 -7.57
CA ALA A 45 1.51 -26.26 -7.96
C ALA A 45 0.41 -25.71 -7.04
N THR A 46 0.68 -25.54 -5.74
CA THR A 46 -0.25 -24.90 -4.80
C THR A 46 -0.43 -23.43 -5.14
N VAL A 47 0.66 -22.71 -5.42
CA VAL A 47 0.59 -21.32 -5.85
C VAL A 47 -0.22 -21.19 -7.14
N SER A 48 0.07 -21.98 -8.17
CA SER A 48 -0.67 -21.94 -9.45
C SER A 48 -2.15 -22.31 -9.31
N ARG A 49 -2.54 -23.13 -8.33
CA ARG A 49 -3.95 -23.43 -8.04
C ARG A 49 -4.68 -22.25 -7.40
N HIS A 50 -4.01 -21.50 -6.52
CA HIS A 50 -4.60 -20.31 -5.88
C HIS A 50 -4.56 -19.08 -6.78
N PHE A 51 -3.49 -18.94 -7.57
CA PHE A 51 -3.20 -17.81 -8.43
C PHE A 51 -2.72 -18.34 -9.79
N PRO A 52 -3.65 -18.71 -10.68
CA PRO A 52 -3.32 -19.21 -12.02
C PRO A 52 -2.53 -18.20 -12.83
N GLU A 53 -2.82 -16.92 -12.63
CA GLU A 53 -2.18 -15.79 -13.29
C GLU A 53 -1.44 -14.93 -12.27
N ARG A 54 -0.28 -14.41 -12.67
CA ARG A 54 0.51 -13.52 -11.81
C ARG A 54 -0.27 -12.25 -11.44
N LEU A 55 -1.06 -11.69 -12.37
CA LEU A 55 -1.93 -10.55 -12.05
C LEU A 55 -2.91 -10.85 -10.91
N SER A 56 -3.50 -12.05 -10.85
CA SER A 56 -4.40 -12.42 -9.75
C SER A 56 -3.71 -12.45 -8.38
N LEU A 57 -2.41 -12.77 -8.35
CA LEU A 57 -1.60 -12.67 -7.14
C LEU A 57 -1.30 -11.21 -6.79
N ILE A 58 -0.89 -10.41 -7.78
CA ILE A 58 -0.62 -8.99 -7.60
C ILE A 58 -1.85 -8.22 -7.12
N ASP A 59 -3.04 -8.53 -7.66
CA ASP A 59 -4.29 -7.95 -7.21
C ASP A 59 -4.57 -8.31 -5.74
N ALA A 60 -4.37 -9.57 -5.35
CA ALA A 60 -4.52 -10.01 -3.97
C ALA A 60 -3.51 -9.33 -3.02
N VAL A 61 -2.27 -9.13 -3.46
CA VAL A 61 -1.26 -8.37 -2.70
C VAL A 61 -1.67 -6.91 -2.57
N THR A 62 -2.15 -6.29 -3.64
CA THR A 62 -2.61 -4.89 -3.63
C THR A 62 -3.81 -4.71 -2.71
N GLY A 63 -4.76 -5.64 -2.72
CA GLY A 63 -5.88 -5.66 -1.78
C GLY A 63 -5.44 -5.82 -0.32
N ALA A 64 -4.39 -6.62 -0.06
CA ALA A 64 -3.80 -6.73 1.27
C ALA A 64 -3.13 -5.42 1.71
N GLU A 65 -2.45 -4.70 0.82
CA GLU A 65 -1.89 -3.37 1.16
C GLU A 65 -2.97 -2.37 1.52
N VAL A 66 -4.06 -2.33 0.77
CA VAL A 66 -5.23 -1.49 1.09
C VAL A 66 -5.79 -1.84 2.46
N ALA A 67 -5.85 -3.13 2.81
CA ALA A 67 -6.28 -3.58 4.14
C ALA A 67 -5.32 -3.14 5.26
N HIS A 68 -3.99 -3.20 5.04
CA HIS A 68 -3.02 -2.71 6.01
C HIS A 68 -3.12 -1.19 6.22
N ILE A 69 -3.32 -0.40 5.14
CA ILE A 69 -3.56 1.05 5.25
C ILE A 69 -4.82 1.30 6.08
N LYS A 70 -5.89 0.55 5.82
CA LYS A 70 -7.13 0.64 6.59
C LYS A 70 -6.91 0.35 8.07
N GLU A 71 -6.12 -0.67 8.39
CA GLU A 71 -5.81 -1.04 9.78
C GLU A 71 -5.05 0.08 10.51
N GLU A 72 -4.06 0.71 9.85
CA GLU A 72 -3.34 1.86 10.42
C GLU A 72 -4.27 3.05 10.67
N VAL A 73 -5.20 3.31 9.75
CA VAL A 73 -6.21 4.37 9.95
C VAL A 73 -7.15 4.01 11.10
N ASP A 74 -7.86 2.89 11.00
CA ASP A 74 -8.92 2.51 11.95
C ASP A 74 -8.39 2.43 13.39
N SER A 75 -7.16 1.94 13.58
CA SER A 75 -6.55 1.76 14.90
C SER A 75 -6.15 3.06 15.60
N HIS A 76 -6.04 4.18 14.86
CA HIS A 76 -5.52 5.45 15.38
C HIS A 76 -6.49 6.62 15.22
N LEU A 77 -7.64 6.44 14.58
CA LEU A 77 -8.64 7.50 14.36
C LEU A 77 -9.07 8.22 15.65
N GLN A 78 -9.15 7.51 16.78
CA GLN A 78 -9.57 8.09 18.05
C GLN A 78 -8.61 9.17 18.58
N GLY A 79 -7.34 9.18 18.14
CA GLY A 79 -6.37 10.17 18.57
C GLY A 79 -6.71 11.59 18.12
N PHE A 80 -7.53 11.76 17.08
CA PHE A 80 -7.93 13.09 16.59
C PHE A 80 -8.73 13.90 17.62
N ASP A 81 -9.40 13.26 18.59
CA ASP A 81 -10.15 13.97 19.62
C ASP A 81 -9.23 14.70 20.62
N GLU A 82 -8.00 14.22 20.80
CA GLU A 82 -7.04 14.72 21.80
C GLU A 82 -5.89 15.51 21.16
N ASP A 83 -5.29 14.97 20.11
CA ASP A 83 -4.15 15.57 19.39
C ASP A 83 -4.31 15.38 17.86
N PRO A 84 -5.08 16.28 17.20
CA PRO A 84 -5.28 16.19 15.75
C PRO A 84 -3.98 16.21 14.94
N GLU A 85 -3.01 17.05 15.32
CA GLU A 85 -1.77 17.20 14.55
C GLU A 85 -0.83 16.01 14.75
N GLY A 86 -0.64 15.58 15.99
CA GLY A 86 0.15 14.39 16.29
C GLY A 86 -0.45 13.15 15.62
N THR A 87 -1.76 12.95 15.76
CA THR A 87 -2.46 11.80 15.16
C THR A 87 -2.37 11.79 13.64
N TRP A 88 -2.57 12.94 12.99
CA TRP A 88 -2.42 13.08 11.54
C TRP A 88 -1.03 12.69 11.06
N ARG A 89 0.02 13.20 11.72
CA ARG A 89 1.41 12.89 11.38
C ARG A 89 1.72 11.42 11.62
N ASP A 90 1.31 10.88 12.75
CA ASP A 90 1.57 9.49 13.14
C ASP A 90 0.94 8.51 12.16
N ILE A 91 -0.34 8.71 11.78
CA ILE A 91 -1.01 7.85 10.79
C ILE A 91 -0.28 7.90 9.46
N ILE A 92 0.12 9.08 8.98
CA ILE A 92 0.79 9.21 7.68
C ILE A 92 2.17 8.56 7.70
N HIS A 93 2.94 8.71 8.78
CA HIS A 93 4.23 8.02 8.94
C HIS A 93 4.07 6.50 8.99
N ARG A 94 3.01 5.99 9.64
CA ARG A 94 2.70 4.56 9.67
C ARG A 94 2.35 4.03 8.29
N ILE A 95 1.47 4.72 7.57
CA ILE A 95 1.13 4.39 6.18
C ILE A 95 2.38 4.43 5.29
N ALA A 96 3.25 5.44 5.46
CA ALA A 96 4.50 5.54 4.74
C ALA A 96 5.43 4.34 5.04
N GLY A 97 5.49 3.91 6.31
CA GLY A 97 6.26 2.75 6.76
C GLY A 97 5.82 1.42 6.16
N LEU A 98 4.58 1.32 5.64
CA LEU A 98 4.12 0.13 4.91
C LEU A 98 4.92 -0.09 3.62
N ASN A 99 5.55 0.94 3.04
CA ASN A 99 6.31 0.86 1.78
C ASN A 99 5.48 0.29 0.62
N PHE A 100 4.17 0.59 0.58
CA PHE A 100 3.23 0.06 -0.40
C PHE A 100 3.59 0.46 -1.85
N ALA A 101 4.39 1.52 -2.05
CA ALA A 101 4.85 1.98 -3.36
C ALA A 101 5.63 0.92 -4.15
N ALA A 102 6.27 -0.04 -3.47
CA ALA A 102 6.93 -1.17 -4.12
C ALA A 102 5.91 -2.12 -4.77
N VAL A 103 4.79 -2.38 -4.07
CA VAL A 103 3.69 -3.21 -4.56
C VAL A 103 2.99 -2.53 -5.74
N VAL A 104 2.74 -1.22 -5.66
CA VAL A 104 2.14 -0.45 -6.76
C VAL A 104 3.00 -0.50 -8.03
N GLN A 105 4.32 -0.41 -7.90
CA GLN A 105 5.23 -0.56 -9.05
C GLN A 105 5.18 -1.96 -9.66
N ALA A 106 5.10 -2.99 -8.82
CA ALA A 106 4.92 -4.36 -9.31
C ALA A 106 3.61 -4.54 -10.05
N ALA A 107 2.52 -3.94 -9.55
CA ALA A 107 1.24 -3.95 -10.22
C ALA A 107 1.26 -3.23 -11.57
N ALA A 108 1.86 -2.04 -11.65
CA ALA A 108 1.99 -1.30 -12.89
C ALA A 108 2.84 -2.06 -13.94
N ALA A 109 3.93 -2.70 -13.52
CA ALA A 109 4.76 -3.52 -14.40
C ALA A 109 3.97 -4.70 -14.99
N GLU A 110 3.19 -5.40 -14.15
CA GLU A 110 2.39 -6.53 -14.60
C GLU A 110 1.33 -6.11 -15.63
N VAL A 111 0.59 -5.03 -15.34
CA VAL A 111 -0.43 -4.46 -16.24
C VAL A 111 0.17 -4.10 -17.61
N ASN A 112 1.37 -3.50 -17.64
CA ASN A 112 2.02 -3.12 -18.89
C ASN A 112 2.47 -4.30 -19.75
N THR A 113 2.73 -5.46 -19.13
CA THR A 113 3.27 -6.65 -19.82
C THR A 113 2.21 -7.65 -20.24
N ALA A 114 1.03 -7.59 -19.64
CA ALA A 114 0.05 -8.63 -19.80
C ALA A 114 -0.99 -8.31 -20.88
N SER A 115 -1.45 -9.35 -21.58
CA SER A 115 -2.50 -9.26 -22.60
C SER A 115 -3.90 -9.31 -21.97
N PHE A 116 -4.17 -8.46 -20.99
CA PHE A 116 -5.50 -8.32 -20.40
C PHE A 116 -6.38 -7.39 -21.23
N SER A 117 -7.70 -7.55 -21.09
CA SER A 117 -8.61 -6.56 -21.62
C SER A 117 -8.49 -5.26 -20.80
N ASP A 118 -8.54 -4.11 -21.48
CA ASP A 118 -8.53 -2.80 -20.80
C ASP A 118 -9.64 -2.71 -19.73
N ASN A 119 -10.76 -3.40 -19.94
CA ASN A 119 -11.90 -3.41 -19.03
C ASN A 119 -11.60 -4.08 -17.67
N ASP A 120 -10.81 -5.15 -17.65
CA ASP A 120 -10.53 -5.87 -16.39
C ASP A 120 -9.56 -5.09 -15.51
N VAL A 121 -8.52 -4.51 -16.13
CA VAL A 121 -7.57 -3.61 -15.46
C VAL A 121 -8.30 -2.38 -14.90
N GLN A 122 -9.18 -1.77 -15.69
CA GLN A 122 -9.96 -0.60 -15.25
C GLN A 122 -10.87 -0.90 -14.06
N LYS A 123 -11.52 -2.07 -14.04
CA LYS A 123 -12.38 -2.48 -12.91
C LYS A 123 -11.59 -2.63 -11.62
N VAL A 124 -10.44 -3.29 -11.66
CA VAL A 124 -9.56 -3.45 -10.49
C VAL A 124 -9.07 -2.08 -10.01
N ALA A 125 -8.61 -1.23 -10.91
CA ALA A 125 -8.15 0.11 -10.56
C ALA A 125 -9.27 0.97 -9.94
N ALA A 126 -10.49 0.91 -10.50
CA ALA A 126 -11.65 1.62 -9.97
C ALA A 126 -12.04 1.13 -8.56
N GLN A 127 -12.02 -0.19 -8.34
CA GLN A 127 -12.30 -0.78 -7.04
C GLN A 127 -11.28 -0.32 -5.99
N ARG A 128 -9.98 -0.39 -6.30
CA ARG A 128 -8.91 0.07 -5.38
C ARG A 128 -9.01 1.56 -5.10
N THR A 129 -9.34 2.37 -6.11
CA THR A 129 -9.55 3.82 -5.92
C THR A 129 -10.71 4.10 -4.97
N ALA A 130 -11.83 3.38 -5.10
CA ALA A 130 -12.98 3.54 -4.22
C ALA A 130 -12.65 3.14 -2.76
N GLU A 131 -11.93 2.03 -2.58
CA GLU A 131 -11.46 1.58 -1.26
C GLU A 131 -10.55 2.63 -0.61
N LEU A 132 -9.51 3.09 -1.30
CA LEU A 132 -8.60 4.12 -0.80
C LEU A 132 -9.36 5.39 -0.45
N LYS A 133 -10.28 5.84 -1.29
CA LYS A 133 -11.12 7.01 -0.99
C LYS A 133 -11.86 6.84 0.35
N SER A 134 -12.46 5.67 0.59
CA SER A 134 -13.18 5.41 1.83
C SER A 134 -12.29 5.32 3.07
N ILE A 135 -11.01 4.95 2.89
CA ILE A 135 -10.04 4.77 3.98
C ILE A 135 -9.39 6.10 4.38
N TYR A 136 -9.06 6.96 3.42
CA TYR A 136 -8.39 8.24 3.71
C TYR A 136 -9.38 9.35 4.09
N GLN A 137 -10.65 9.28 3.66
CA GLN A 137 -11.64 10.30 3.99
C GLN A 137 -11.79 10.54 5.51
N PRO A 138 -11.85 9.51 6.38
CA PRO A 138 -11.99 9.68 7.82
C PRO A 138 -10.79 10.35 8.51
N ILE A 139 -9.61 10.42 7.88
CA ILE A 139 -8.44 11.13 8.43
C ILE A 139 -8.27 12.53 7.82
N ILE A 140 -8.66 12.70 6.55
CA ILE A 140 -8.57 14.01 5.87
C ILE A 140 -9.59 14.99 6.46
N GLU A 141 -10.81 14.53 6.77
CA GLU A 141 -11.86 15.43 7.24
C GLU A 141 -11.52 16.07 8.61
N PRO A 142 -11.11 15.31 9.65
CA PRO A 142 -10.64 15.91 10.90
C PRO A 142 -9.37 16.77 10.72
N ALA A 143 -8.43 16.35 9.87
CA ALA A 143 -7.22 17.12 9.58
C ALA A 143 -7.54 18.48 8.95
N ARG A 144 -8.51 18.52 8.03
CA ARG A 144 -9.02 19.76 7.41
C ARG A 144 -9.66 20.67 8.46
N GLN A 145 -10.53 20.13 9.31
CA GLN A 145 -11.18 20.90 10.40
C GLN A 145 -10.15 21.49 11.39
N ALA A 146 -9.03 20.80 11.59
CA ALA A 146 -7.91 21.26 12.41
C ALA A 146 -6.92 22.20 11.66
N GLY A 147 -7.16 22.52 10.39
CA GLY A 147 -6.29 23.38 9.58
C GLY A 147 -4.92 22.77 9.26
N LEU A 148 -4.85 21.44 9.14
CA LEU A 148 -3.63 20.68 8.89
C LEU A 148 -3.40 20.35 7.41
N CYS A 149 -4.41 20.54 6.57
CA CYS A 149 -4.34 20.34 5.13
C CYS A 149 -5.31 21.26 4.37
N PRO A 150 -5.00 21.61 3.11
CA PRO A 150 -5.87 22.50 2.32
C PRO A 150 -7.19 21.82 1.98
N ASP A 151 -8.21 22.63 1.68
CA ASP A 151 -9.53 22.11 1.31
C ASP A 151 -9.51 21.26 0.04
N SER A 152 -8.58 21.59 -0.85
CA SER A 152 -8.37 20.91 -2.13
C SER A 152 -7.76 19.51 -2.00
N LEU A 153 -7.14 19.15 -0.86
CA LEU A 153 -6.47 17.86 -0.71
C LEU A 153 -7.47 16.69 -0.83
N THR A 154 -7.26 15.83 -1.82
CA THR A 154 -8.08 14.63 -2.01
C THR A 154 -7.44 13.38 -1.40
N PRO A 155 -8.26 12.36 -1.04
CA PRO A 155 -7.78 11.03 -0.65
C PRO A 155 -6.74 10.41 -1.59
N LEU A 156 -6.94 10.56 -2.90
CA LEU A 156 -6.07 9.93 -3.89
C LEU A 156 -4.74 10.68 -4.04
N GLU A 157 -4.76 12.01 -3.99
CA GLU A 157 -3.53 12.83 -4.01
C GLU A 157 -2.64 12.50 -2.81
N LEU A 158 -3.20 12.49 -1.60
CA LEU A 158 -2.45 12.13 -0.40
C LEU A 158 -1.81 10.74 -0.51
N HIS A 159 -2.56 9.75 -1.00
CA HIS A 159 -2.04 8.41 -1.23
C HIS A 159 -0.88 8.41 -2.24
N ILE A 160 -1.02 9.15 -3.35
CA ILE A 160 0.00 9.28 -4.38
C ILE A 160 1.24 9.98 -3.82
N ASP A 161 1.09 11.07 -3.07
CA ASP A 161 2.20 11.82 -2.48
C ASP A 161 3.03 10.95 -1.54
N ILE A 162 2.38 10.21 -0.64
CA ILE A 162 3.05 9.25 0.24
C ILE A 162 3.75 8.17 -0.59
N GLY A 163 3.09 7.64 -1.62
CA GLY A 163 3.64 6.61 -2.50
C GLY A 163 4.87 7.09 -3.30
N LEU A 164 4.87 8.35 -3.74
CA LEU A 164 5.99 8.95 -4.47
C LEU A 164 7.20 9.17 -3.54
N ILE A 165 6.97 9.61 -2.31
CA ILE A 165 8.03 9.82 -1.31
C ILE A 165 8.63 8.48 -0.86
N THR A 166 7.80 7.47 -0.62
CA THR A 166 8.20 6.16 -0.09
C THR A 166 8.66 5.17 -1.17
N ARG A 167 8.77 5.64 -2.42
CA ARG A 167 9.19 4.80 -3.53
C ARG A 167 10.58 4.18 -3.24
N PRO A 168 10.74 2.84 -3.41
CA PRO A 168 12.05 2.22 -3.33
C PRO A 168 13.06 2.90 -4.26
N ALA A 169 14.22 3.25 -3.72
CA ALA A 169 15.26 3.92 -4.48
C ALA A 169 15.90 2.94 -5.49
N PRO A 170 16.20 3.38 -6.73
CA PRO A 170 16.77 2.50 -7.73
C PRO A 170 18.26 2.24 -7.50
N GLY A 171 18.69 0.99 -7.71
CA GLY A 171 20.10 0.61 -7.79
C GLY A 171 20.91 0.97 -6.56
N ALA A 172 22.05 1.65 -6.76
CA ALA A 172 22.97 2.01 -5.67
C ALA A 172 22.34 2.91 -4.60
N LEU A 173 21.26 3.64 -4.93
CA LEU A 173 20.57 4.51 -3.98
C LEU A 173 19.80 3.71 -2.91
N ALA A 174 19.46 2.44 -3.17
CA ALA A 174 18.79 1.57 -2.19
C ALA A 174 19.65 1.28 -0.96
N ASN A 175 20.97 1.41 -1.08
CA ASN A 175 21.93 1.12 -0.01
C ASN A 175 22.33 2.39 0.78
N ILE A 176 21.65 3.52 0.55
CA ILE A 176 21.90 4.73 1.33
C ILE A 176 21.41 4.49 2.76
N GLU A 177 22.35 4.47 3.71
CA GLU A 177 22.12 4.19 5.14
C GLU A 177 21.05 5.11 5.74
N ARG A 178 20.93 6.35 5.24
CA ARG A 178 20.00 7.38 5.73
C ARG A 178 18.72 7.53 4.89
N LEU A 179 18.41 6.59 3.99
CA LEU A 179 17.28 6.73 3.07
C LEU A 179 15.94 6.84 3.82
N SER A 180 15.76 6.04 4.87
CA SER A 180 14.56 6.11 5.74
C SER A 180 14.42 7.48 6.41
N GLU A 181 15.50 8.05 6.95
CA GLU A 181 15.49 9.39 7.54
C GLU A 181 15.13 10.47 6.52
N ILE A 182 15.62 10.34 5.28
CA ILE A 182 15.27 11.24 4.19
C ILE A 182 13.77 11.14 3.89
N GLN A 183 13.21 9.93 3.79
CA GLN A 183 11.78 9.72 3.54
C GLN A 183 10.92 10.29 4.66
N THR A 184 11.26 10.04 5.93
CA THR A 184 10.58 10.64 7.10
C THR A 184 10.59 12.17 7.02
N ARG A 185 11.76 12.79 6.79
CA ARG A 185 11.85 14.25 6.65
C ARG A 185 11.04 14.79 5.47
N LEU A 186 10.97 14.06 4.35
CA LEU A 186 10.17 14.45 3.19
C LEU A 186 8.68 14.38 3.49
N ILE A 187 8.22 13.37 4.23
CA ILE A 187 6.85 13.31 4.75
C ILE A 187 6.59 14.52 5.64
N ASP A 188 7.45 14.81 6.63
CA ASP A 188 7.27 15.98 7.50
C ASP A 188 7.18 17.30 6.71
N THR A 189 8.04 17.45 5.70
CA THR A 189 8.04 18.62 4.81
C THR A 189 6.73 18.75 4.02
N LEU A 190 6.18 17.63 3.53
CA LEU A 190 4.88 17.59 2.85
C LEU A 190 3.76 18.05 3.80
N LEU A 191 3.74 17.52 5.03
CA LEU A 191 2.70 17.84 6.02
C LEU A 191 2.77 19.29 6.49
N ASP A 192 3.99 19.81 6.67
CA ASP A 192 4.20 21.24 6.95
C ASP A 192 3.71 22.12 5.80
N GLY A 193 3.94 21.68 4.55
CA GLY A 193 3.45 22.34 3.34
C GLY A 193 1.93 22.37 3.27
N PHE A 194 1.26 21.25 3.53
CA PHE A 194 -0.20 21.17 3.60
C PHE A 194 -0.78 22.10 4.67
N LYS A 195 -0.19 22.09 5.88
CA LYS A 195 -0.61 22.98 6.97
C LYS A 195 -0.40 24.47 6.62
N ALA A 196 0.67 24.79 5.90
CA ALA A 196 0.91 26.16 5.44
C ALA A 196 -0.12 26.61 4.40
N GLN A 197 -0.51 25.73 3.47
CA GLN A 197 -1.54 26.00 2.47
C GLN A 197 -2.92 26.19 3.10
N ALA A 198 -3.28 25.35 4.08
CA ALA A 198 -4.55 25.45 4.82
C ALA A 198 -4.75 26.80 5.53
N ARG A 199 -3.66 27.50 5.85
CA ARG A 199 -3.68 28.84 6.48
C ARG A 199 -3.79 29.98 5.47
N ALA A 200 -3.55 29.69 4.19
CA ALA A 200 -3.63 30.65 3.11
C ALA A 200 -4.99 30.62 2.41
N ASP A 201 -5.75 29.54 2.58
CA ASP A 201 -7.17 29.39 2.24
C ASP A 201 -8.07 30.18 3.22
#